data_AF-A0A3R8M2I8-F1
#
_entry.id   AF-A0A3R8M2I8-F1
#
_cell.length_a   1.000
_cell.length_b   1.000
_cell.length_c   1.000
_cell.angle_alpha   90.00
_cell.angle_beta   90.00
_cell.angle_gamma   90.00
#
_symmetry.space_group_name_H-M   'P 1'
#
loop_
_entity.id
_entity.type
_entity.pdbx_description
1 polymer ?
#
loop_
_entity_poly.entity_id
_entity_poly.type
_entity_poly.pdbx_seq_one_letter_code
_entity_poly.pdbx_strand_id
1 'polypeptide(L)'
;MGHNIKRSVTIYSWHRQVEAGKLTWEDCIKAAVKMGCSGLELLGQLYFRYCPEALQEDIDSWEEMMWKYGTKTIAHDFFVDKTMYAHRNLTVKESVDIVRRHALFAKSIHCPVMRIGGQVDPEVFRQSVPILEDLGVKMGLEIHSGSSSFCLPQVQDVIEVIRQSGSKYIGIVPDMSMFCKEVSQSQLALARSEGVDEKLVEEVENLYKQVDNVQFRSFCNEQMELAKDEATKGFLARIRRTEYYDPKVLLEHMPYIIHCHGKFYEMTEDCEESTIDYPGILNVLVEGGYDGYISAEYEGRPINGDTFEPFRRYQKMLDKYLGHYPEANYPEWPNAEPVKGGGFGVPNQALLPKGFQNHYENGECTGFEVQVSSYYYRGVPLSLFESCYVEVNGKMYGPESMRVKVDGETFRFKDMCDVTLHYWNKGYPATIIIDEPGGLEVGKEYRVSAVVTIRAYYMREGIAAQLAGTQVKMPSAEKRILEA
;
A
#
# COMPACT_ATOMS: atom_id res chain seq x y z
N MET A 1 16.00 -0.38 31.94
CA MET A 1 17.16 0.11 31.15
C MET A 1 16.65 1.26 30.29
N GLY A 2 17.41 2.35 30.13
CA GLY A 2 17.01 3.42 29.21
C GLY A 2 17.13 2.93 27.76
N HIS A 3 16.23 3.36 26.88
CA HIS A 3 16.30 3.13 25.43
C HIS A 3 16.10 4.46 24.69
N ASN A 4 16.40 4.47 23.38
CA ASN A 4 16.25 5.65 22.52
C ASN A 4 15.28 5.44 21.34
N ILE A 5 14.45 4.39 21.40
CA ILE A 5 13.41 4.11 20.40
C ILE A 5 12.46 5.31 20.28
N LYS A 6 12.25 5.76 19.04
CA LYS A 6 11.41 6.91 18.66
C LYS A 6 10.11 6.47 17.99
N ARG A 7 9.14 7.39 17.96
CA ARG A 7 7.78 7.15 17.48
C ARG A 7 7.53 7.86 16.15
N SER A 8 7.00 7.10 15.20
CA SER A 8 6.60 7.55 13.87
C SER A 8 5.20 7.00 13.54
N VAL A 9 4.61 7.53 12.48
CA VAL A 9 3.39 7.03 11.85
C VAL A 9 3.62 7.01 10.34
N THR A 10 3.10 6.00 9.65
CA THR A 10 2.99 6.08 8.19
C THR A 10 1.69 6.78 7.80
N ILE A 11 1.80 7.84 7.00
CA ILE A 11 0.63 8.59 6.52
C ILE A 11 -0.26 7.75 5.60
N TYR A 12 0.28 6.62 5.08
CA TYR A 12 -0.49 5.63 4.33
C TYR A 12 -1.77 5.22 5.06
N SER A 13 -1.74 5.11 6.38
CA SER A 13 -2.90 4.67 7.17
C SER A 13 -4.11 5.60 7.09
N TRP A 14 -3.94 6.84 6.61
CA TRP A 14 -5.01 7.84 6.47
C TRP A 14 -5.28 8.28 5.02
N HIS A 15 -4.68 7.61 4.03
CA HIS A 15 -4.83 8.01 2.62
C HIS A 15 -6.29 8.06 2.15
N ARG A 16 -7.17 7.22 2.70
CA ARG A 16 -8.60 7.18 2.32
C ARG A 16 -9.38 8.38 2.83
N GLN A 17 -9.07 8.83 4.03
CA GLN A 17 -9.66 10.00 4.65
C GLN A 17 -9.24 11.25 3.87
N VAL A 18 -7.98 11.30 3.42
CA VAL A 18 -7.50 12.37 2.54
C VAL A 18 -8.16 12.31 1.17
N GLU A 19 -8.22 11.13 0.55
CA GLU A 19 -8.89 10.93 -0.75
C GLU A 19 -10.37 11.33 -0.71
N ALA A 20 -11.07 11.04 0.38
CA ALA A 20 -12.47 11.43 0.57
C ALA A 20 -12.67 12.92 0.93
N GLY A 21 -11.58 13.70 1.04
CA GLY A 21 -11.62 15.10 1.46
C GLY A 21 -12.06 15.31 2.91
N LYS A 22 -11.96 14.27 3.76
CA LYS A 22 -12.31 14.32 5.18
C LYS A 22 -11.15 14.79 6.05
N LEU A 23 -9.92 14.53 5.60
CA LEU A 23 -8.69 15.02 6.19
C LEU A 23 -7.84 15.71 5.13
N THR A 24 -6.99 16.63 5.55
CA THR A 24 -5.82 17.03 4.76
C THR A 24 -4.59 16.26 5.24
N TRP A 25 -3.51 16.26 4.45
CA TRP A 25 -2.22 15.75 4.91
C TRP A 25 -1.71 16.51 6.14
N GLU A 26 -1.98 17.81 6.23
CA GLU A 26 -1.64 18.60 7.41
C GLU A 26 -2.39 18.10 8.66
N ASP A 27 -3.67 17.75 8.54
CA ASP A 27 -4.45 17.20 9.66
C ASP A 27 -3.89 15.86 10.15
N CYS A 28 -3.44 15.01 9.22
CA CYS A 28 -2.75 13.78 9.54
C CYS A 28 -1.47 14.03 10.36
N ILE A 29 -0.67 15.02 9.97
CA ILE A 29 0.57 15.40 10.67
C ILE A 29 0.25 15.98 12.06
N LYS A 30 -0.76 16.85 12.19
CA LYS A 30 -1.25 17.36 13.48
C LYS A 30 -1.62 16.22 14.42
N ALA A 31 -2.39 15.24 13.92
CA ALA A 31 -2.79 14.08 14.70
C ALA A 31 -1.57 13.25 15.15
N ALA A 32 -0.62 12.97 14.25
CA ALA A 32 0.61 12.24 14.58
C ALA A 32 1.42 12.94 15.68
N VAL A 33 1.64 14.25 15.56
CA VAL A 33 2.38 15.06 16.55
C VAL A 33 1.67 15.07 17.90
N LYS A 34 0.35 15.23 17.90
CA LYS A 34 -0.47 15.20 19.12
C LYS A 34 -0.40 13.85 19.84
N MET A 35 -0.15 12.79 19.09
CA MET A 35 0.08 11.43 19.58
C MET A 35 1.52 11.18 20.06
N GLY A 36 2.40 12.19 20.03
CA GLY A 36 3.79 12.08 20.46
C GLY A 36 4.73 11.53 19.38
N CYS A 37 4.29 11.45 18.13
CA CYS A 37 5.16 11.08 17.02
C CYS A 37 6.03 12.27 16.58
N SER A 38 7.31 12.01 16.33
CA SER A 38 8.26 13.00 15.81
C SER A 38 8.79 12.65 14.42
N GLY A 39 8.54 11.42 13.96
CA GLY A 39 8.84 10.94 12.62
C GLY A 39 7.58 10.72 11.82
N LEU A 40 7.71 10.84 10.51
CA LEU A 40 6.71 10.42 9.54
C LEU A 40 7.33 9.50 8.50
N GLU A 41 6.60 8.45 8.19
CA GLU A 41 6.82 7.62 7.03
C GLU A 41 5.77 7.92 5.98
N LEU A 42 6.15 7.79 4.72
CA LEU A 42 5.22 7.96 3.62
C LEU A 42 5.51 7.02 2.47
N LEU A 43 4.46 6.75 1.72
CA LEU A 43 4.56 6.36 0.33
C LEU A 43 4.50 7.63 -0.51
N GLY A 44 5.63 8.06 -1.07
CA GLY A 44 5.77 9.35 -1.76
C GLY A 44 4.65 9.68 -2.76
N GLN A 45 4.17 8.68 -3.50
CA GLN A 45 3.09 8.81 -4.49
C GLN A 45 1.72 9.19 -3.91
N LEU A 46 1.54 9.19 -2.59
CA LEU A 46 0.31 9.67 -1.93
C LEU A 46 0.27 11.19 -1.80
N TYR A 47 1.44 11.83 -1.70
CA TYR A 47 1.56 13.27 -1.51
C TYR A 47 2.14 13.95 -2.75
N PHE A 48 3.29 13.46 -3.21
CA PHE A 48 4.05 14.03 -4.32
C PHE A 48 3.53 13.49 -5.64
N ARG A 49 2.90 14.35 -6.44
CA ARG A 49 2.21 13.95 -7.67
C ARG A 49 3.12 13.22 -8.65
N TYR A 50 4.38 13.66 -8.75
CA TYR A 50 5.33 13.13 -9.71
C TYR A 50 6.41 12.25 -9.08
N CYS A 51 6.20 11.72 -7.87
CA CYS A 51 7.18 10.86 -7.21
C CYS A 51 7.58 9.64 -8.08
N PRO A 52 8.90 9.35 -8.24
CA PRO A 52 10.03 9.97 -7.54
C PRO A 52 10.56 11.29 -8.14
N GLU A 53 10.15 11.69 -9.35
CA GLU A 53 10.48 12.97 -9.98
C GLU A 53 9.60 14.13 -9.47
N ALA A 54 9.54 14.31 -8.14
CA ALA A 54 8.69 15.30 -7.48
C ALA A 54 8.98 16.75 -7.93
N LEU A 55 7.94 17.58 -7.97
CA LEU A 55 8.07 19.01 -8.24
C LEU A 55 8.65 19.73 -7.02
N GLN A 56 9.42 20.79 -7.27
CA GLN A 56 10.01 21.59 -6.19
C GLN A 56 8.93 22.21 -5.28
N GLU A 57 7.78 22.62 -5.83
CA GLU A 57 6.68 23.18 -5.05
C GLU A 57 6.07 22.17 -4.06
N ASP A 58 5.98 20.89 -4.44
CA ASP A 58 5.53 19.82 -3.55
C ASP A 58 6.56 19.55 -2.44
N ILE A 59 7.87 19.60 -2.78
CA ILE A 59 8.97 19.47 -1.81
C ILE A 59 8.92 20.62 -0.80
N ASP A 60 8.83 21.86 -1.27
CA ASP A 60 8.77 23.05 -0.42
C ASP A 60 7.56 22.99 0.52
N SER A 61 6.39 22.58 0.02
CA SER A 61 5.18 22.43 0.85
C SER A 61 5.32 21.31 1.89
N TRP A 62 5.98 20.20 1.57
CA TRP A 62 6.22 19.11 2.51
C TRP A 62 7.20 19.54 3.61
N GLU A 63 8.30 20.20 3.23
CA GLU A 63 9.29 20.72 4.16
C GLU A 63 8.74 21.81 5.08
N GLU A 64 7.87 22.68 4.57
CA GLU A 64 7.16 23.67 5.39
C GLU A 64 6.33 22.98 6.48
N MET A 65 5.62 21.90 6.15
CA MET A 65 4.88 21.12 7.15
C MET A 65 5.82 20.48 8.18
N MET A 66 6.95 19.90 7.75
CA MET A 66 7.91 19.29 8.67
C MET A 66 8.47 20.32 9.64
N TRP A 67 8.83 21.50 9.13
CA TRP A 67 9.28 22.63 9.94
C TRP A 67 8.19 23.08 10.92
N LYS A 68 6.97 23.29 10.43
CA LYS A 68 5.84 23.85 11.20
C LYS A 68 5.46 22.98 12.38
N TYR A 69 5.52 21.67 12.22
CA TYR A 69 5.13 20.70 13.24
C TYR A 69 6.31 20.08 14.00
N GLY A 70 7.55 20.47 13.66
CA GLY A 70 8.75 19.92 14.28
C GLY A 70 8.95 18.42 14.03
N THR A 71 8.43 17.92 12.91
CA THR A 71 8.56 16.51 12.51
C THR A 71 9.70 16.30 11.52
N LYS A 72 10.06 15.05 11.28
CA LYS A 72 11.04 14.65 10.26
C LYS A 72 10.47 13.56 9.37
N THR A 73 10.86 13.58 8.11
CA THR A 73 10.67 12.43 7.22
C THR A 73 11.67 11.35 7.59
N ILE A 74 11.21 10.19 8.04
CA ILE A 74 12.10 9.12 8.54
C ILE A 74 12.26 7.94 7.59
N ALA A 75 11.26 7.68 6.74
CA ALA A 75 11.27 6.60 5.78
C ALA A 75 10.35 6.90 4.58
N HIS A 76 10.79 6.50 3.39
CA HIS A 76 10.02 6.56 2.15
C HIS A 76 9.83 5.15 1.60
N ASP A 77 8.57 4.77 1.43
CA ASP A 77 8.18 3.48 0.89
C ASP A 77 8.21 3.51 -0.64
N PHE A 78 8.74 2.47 -1.25
CA PHE A 78 8.70 2.31 -2.70
C PHE A 78 8.69 0.84 -3.13
N PHE A 79 8.46 0.63 -4.42
CA PHE A 79 8.35 -0.69 -5.02
C PHE A 79 9.15 -0.74 -6.32
N VAL A 80 9.68 -1.92 -6.62
CA VAL A 80 10.23 -2.25 -7.94
C VAL A 80 9.23 -3.14 -8.66
N ASP A 81 8.41 -2.53 -9.51
CA ASP A 81 7.41 -3.25 -10.30
C ASP A 81 8.08 -4.04 -11.43
N LYS A 82 8.48 -5.30 -11.17
CA LYS A 82 9.17 -6.12 -12.19
C LYS A 82 8.37 -6.25 -13.48
N THR A 83 7.04 -6.17 -13.42
CA THR A 83 6.10 -6.23 -14.55
C THR A 83 5.84 -4.87 -15.22
N MET A 84 6.70 -3.87 -15.00
CA MET A 84 6.60 -2.52 -15.58
C MET A 84 6.39 -2.52 -17.10
N TYR A 85 6.96 -3.50 -17.80
CA TYR A 85 6.73 -3.73 -19.22
C TYR A 85 5.85 -4.97 -19.43
N ALA A 86 4.86 -4.87 -20.30
CA ALA A 86 3.90 -5.97 -20.53
C ALA A 86 4.55 -7.28 -21.05
N HIS A 87 5.62 -7.15 -21.84
CA HIS A 87 6.23 -8.25 -22.59
C HIS A 87 7.46 -8.86 -21.93
N ARG A 88 7.95 -8.30 -20.82
CA ARG A 88 9.15 -8.78 -20.11
C ARG A 88 9.22 -8.24 -18.68
N ASN A 89 10.00 -8.90 -17.84
CA ASN A 89 10.38 -8.32 -16.57
C ASN A 89 11.46 -7.23 -16.72
N LEU A 90 11.53 -6.33 -15.74
CA LEU A 90 12.67 -5.44 -15.54
C LEU A 90 13.97 -6.26 -15.40
N THR A 91 15.03 -5.74 -16.01
CA THR A 91 16.39 -6.19 -15.74
C THR A 91 16.85 -5.69 -14.37
N VAL A 92 17.91 -6.29 -13.83
CA VAL A 92 18.56 -5.80 -12.61
C VAL A 92 18.99 -4.33 -12.77
N LYS A 93 19.59 -3.97 -13.92
CA LYS A 93 20.04 -2.60 -14.19
C LYS A 93 18.89 -1.58 -14.13
N GLU A 94 17.74 -1.90 -14.72
CA GLU A 94 16.56 -1.03 -14.66
C GLU A 94 15.98 -0.94 -13.25
N SER A 95 16.01 -2.05 -12.50
CA SER A 95 15.60 -2.08 -11.10
C SER A 95 16.51 -1.22 -10.22
N VAL A 96 17.83 -1.27 -10.44
CA VAL A 96 18.81 -0.41 -9.75
C VAL A 96 18.62 1.06 -10.13
N ASP A 97 18.23 1.37 -11.38
CA ASP A 97 17.88 2.74 -11.76
C ASP A 97 16.62 3.25 -11.03
N ILE A 98 15.61 2.41 -10.82
CA ILE A 98 14.45 2.75 -9.97
C ILE A 98 14.92 3.08 -8.54
N VAL A 99 15.79 2.26 -7.96
CA VAL A 99 16.38 2.54 -6.64
C VAL A 99 17.12 3.87 -6.63
N ARG A 100 17.92 4.17 -7.65
CA ARG A 100 18.64 5.44 -7.80
C ARG A 100 17.68 6.64 -7.83
N ARG A 101 16.59 6.56 -8.61
CA ARG A 101 15.60 7.64 -8.72
C ARG A 101 14.88 7.88 -7.39
N HIS A 102 14.50 6.82 -6.69
CA HIS A 102 13.93 6.94 -5.34
C HIS A 102 14.95 7.43 -4.30
N ALA A 103 16.23 7.07 -4.39
CA ALA A 103 17.27 7.57 -3.49
C ALA A 103 17.52 9.08 -3.68
N LEU A 104 17.48 9.56 -4.92
CA LEU A 104 17.53 10.99 -5.24
C LEU A 104 16.32 11.73 -4.68
N PHE A 105 15.13 11.15 -4.84
CA PHE A 105 13.90 11.67 -4.23
C PHE A 105 14.00 11.73 -2.70
N ALA A 106 14.37 10.63 -2.05
CA ALA A 106 14.52 10.56 -0.60
C ALA A 106 15.51 11.62 -0.10
N LYS A 107 16.64 11.80 -0.78
CA LYS A 107 17.61 12.86 -0.48
C LYS A 107 17.01 14.27 -0.60
N SER A 108 16.16 14.51 -1.61
CA SER A 108 15.52 15.81 -1.86
C SER A 108 14.53 16.22 -0.77
N ILE A 109 13.97 15.28 -0.01
CA ILE A 109 13.04 15.53 1.11
C ILE A 109 13.67 15.22 2.48
N HIS A 110 15.00 15.15 2.53
CA HIS A 110 15.79 14.83 3.73
C HIS A 110 15.42 13.51 4.42
N CYS A 111 14.96 12.53 3.64
CA CYS A 111 14.60 11.20 4.13
C CYS A 111 15.82 10.27 4.18
N PRO A 112 16.16 9.71 5.35
CA PRO A 112 17.38 8.91 5.52
C PRO A 112 17.23 7.43 5.12
N VAL A 113 15.99 6.92 5.03
CA VAL A 113 15.70 5.51 4.81
C VAL A 113 14.67 5.35 3.69
N MET A 114 14.89 4.39 2.82
CA MET A 114 13.87 3.88 1.90
C MET A 114 13.51 2.45 2.26
N ARG A 115 12.22 2.14 2.26
CA ARG A 115 11.71 0.78 2.43
C ARG A 115 11.26 0.24 1.08
N ILE A 116 11.89 -0.84 0.61
CA ILE A 116 11.43 -1.56 -0.58
C ILE A 116 10.47 -2.66 -0.16
N GLY A 117 9.23 -2.60 -0.67
CA GLY A 117 8.18 -3.58 -0.40
C GLY A 117 8.16 -4.73 -1.41
N GLY A 118 7.79 -5.93 -0.94
CA GLY A 118 7.67 -7.13 -1.76
C GLY A 118 9.00 -7.84 -2.07
N GLN A 119 8.95 -8.78 -3.01
CA GLN A 119 10.12 -9.58 -3.40
C GLN A 119 10.96 -8.88 -4.47
N VAL A 120 12.28 -8.84 -4.30
CA VAL A 120 13.20 -8.17 -5.23
C VAL A 120 14.42 -9.05 -5.48
N ASP A 121 15.01 -8.94 -6.66
CA ASP A 121 16.21 -9.70 -7.00
C ASP A 121 17.37 -9.30 -6.05
N PRO A 122 18.05 -10.25 -5.38
CA PRO A 122 19.16 -9.95 -4.46
C PRO A 122 20.27 -9.09 -5.08
N GLU A 123 20.48 -9.20 -6.40
CA GLU A 123 21.50 -8.41 -7.09
C GLU A 123 21.15 -6.92 -7.13
N VAL A 124 19.86 -6.55 -7.02
CA VAL A 124 19.45 -5.14 -6.89
C VAL A 124 20.00 -4.54 -5.61
N PHE A 125 19.99 -5.28 -4.50
CA PHE A 125 20.61 -4.83 -3.25
C PHE A 125 22.12 -4.68 -3.42
N ARG A 126 22.78 -5.69 -4.00
CA ARG A 126 24.23 -5.69 -4.19
C ARG A 126 24.70 -4.50 -5.05
N GLN A 127 24.04 -4.25 -6.17
CA GLN A 127 24.43 -3.19 -7.10
C GLN A 127 24.00 -1.79 -6.65
N SER A 128 23.06 -1.67 -5.71
CA SER A 128 22.61 -0.38 -5.19
C SER A 128 23.55 0.20 -4.13
N VAL A 129 24.41 -0.60 -3.51
CA VAL A 129 25.29 -0.14 -2.40
C VAL A 129 26.08 1.15 -2.74
N PRO A 130 26.81 1.25 -3.87
CA PRO A 130 27.59 2.46 -4.18
C PRO A 130 26.72 3.71 -4.35
N ILE A 131 25.51 3.55 -4.89
CA ILE A 131 24.55 4.64 -5.11
C ILE A 131 24.02 5.14 -3.77
N LEU A 132 23.65 4.21 -2.88
CA LEU A 132 23.11 4.51 -1.56
C LEU A 132 24.17 5.17 -0.65
N GLU A 133 25.42 4.71 -0.74
CA GLU A 133 26.58 5.31 -0.06
C GLU A 133 26.85 6.74 -0.51
N ASP A 134 26.91 6.99 -1.83
CA ASP A 134 27.14 8.32 -2.40
C ASP A 134 26.01 9.32 -2.05
N LEU A 135 24.76 8.84 -2.08
CA LEU A 135 23.60 9.67 -1.78
C LEU A 135 23.36 9.86 -0.29
N GLY A 136 23.92 9.00 0.56
CA GLY A 136 23.73 9.07 2.00
C GLY A 136 22.36 8.55 2.48
N VAL A 137 21.72 7.66 1.71
CA VAL A 137 20.36 7.14 1.97
C VAL A 137 20.42 5.64 2.15
N LYS A 138 19.81 5.09 3.20
CA LYS A 138 19.76 3.64 3.43
C LYS A 138 18.58 3.02 2.71
N MET A 139 18.69 1.76 2.29
CA MET A 139 17.59 0.98 1.70
C MET A 139 17.38 -0.32 2.48
N GLY A 140 16.15 -0.58 2.89
CA GLY A 140 15.79 -1.78 3.65
C GLY A 140 14.74 -2.63 2.96
N LEU A 141 14.93 -3.94 2.93
CA LEU A 141 13.89 -4.88 2.52
C LEU A 141 12.84 -4.98 3.62
N GLU A 142 11.58 -4.74 3.29
CA GLU A 142 10.49 -5.02 4.22
C GLU A 142 10.29 -6.52 4.38
N ILE A 143 10.38 -7.01 5.61
CA ILE A 143 10.02 -8.38 5.96
C ILE A 143 8.56 -8.36 6.43
N HIS A 144 7.63 -8.61 5.52
CA HIS A 144 6.19 -8.56 5.75
C HIS A 144 5.57 -9.95 5.59
N SER A 145 4.61 -10.27 6.47
CA SER A 145 3.90 -11.55 6.42
C SER A 145 3.26 -11.83 5.05
N GLY A 146 3.39 -13.07 4.58
CA GLY A 146 2.88 -13.52 3.28
C GLY A 146 3.70 -13.09 2.06
N SER A 147 3.84 -11.79 1.80
CA SER A 147 4.36 -11.26 0.52
C SER A 147 5.88 -11.12 0.42
N SER A 148 6.56 -10.87 1.55
CA SER A 148 8.02 -10.86 1.70
C SER A 148 8.45 -11.52 3.02
N SER A 149 7.84 -12.66 3.32
CA SER A 149 8.09 -13.44 4.54
C SER A 149 9.51 -14.01 4.60
N PHE A 150 10.04 -14.19 5.81
CA PHE A 150 11.30 -14.90 6.04
C PHE A 150 11.30 -16.32 5.50
N CYS A 151 10.15 -17.01 5.41
CA CYS A 151 10.12 -18.37 4.88
C CYS A 151 10.39 -18.44 3.37
N LEU A 152 10.41 -17.30 2.66
CA LEU A 152 10.63 -17.26 1.22
C LEU A 152 12.12 -17.28 0.87
N PRO A 153 12.58 -18.19 -0.03
CA PRO A 153 13.99 -18.29 -0.40
C PRO A 153 14.59 -16.97 -0.92
N GLN A 154 13.84 -16.24 -1.73
CA GLN A 154 14.29 -14.96 -2.30
C GLN A 154 14.54 -13.89 -1.22
N VAL A 155 13.79 -13.91 -0.11
CA VAL A 155 13.98 -13.00 1.02
C VAL A 155 15.27 -13.36 1.77
N GLN A 156 15.51 -14.66 1.98
CA GLN A 156 16.75 -15.17 2.58
C GLN A 156 17.98 -14.82 1.74
N ASP A 157 17.88 -14.92 0.42
CA ASP A 157 18.98 -14.54 -0.48
C ASP A 157 19.33 -13.04 -0.37
N VAL A 158 18.33 -12.16 -0.22
CA VAL A 158 18.56 -10.72 0.03
C VAL A 158 19.23 -10.48 1.38
N ILE A 159 18.79 -11.17 2.43
CA ILE A 159 19.40 -11.08 3.78
C ILE A 159 20.87 -11.52 3.73
N GLU A 160 21.19 -12.57 2.98
CA GLU A 160 22.56 -13.02 2.80
C GLU A 160 23.41 -11.98 2.05
N VAL A 161 22.87 -11.33 1.01
CA VAL A 161 23.53 -10.19 0.35
C VAL A 161 23.82 -9.06 1.34
N ILE A 162 22.84 -8.70 2.19
CA ILE A 162 23.01 -7.67 3.23
C ILE A 162 24.15 -8.05 4.17
N ARG A 163 24.15 -9.28 4.70
CA ARG A 163 25.18 -9.79 5.62
C ARG A 163 26.57 -9.79 4.99
N GLN A 164 26.69 -10.24 3.74
CA GLN A 164 27.96 -10.31 3.01
C GLN A 164 28.49 -8.93 2.60
N SER A 165 27.61 -7.96 2.37
CA SER A 165 28.00 -6.63 1.89
C SER A 165 28.89 -5.87 2.87
N GLY A 166 28.65 -6.05 4.18
CA GLY A 166 29.24 -5.23 5.24
C GLY A 166 28.86 -3.74 5.19
N SER A 167 27.98 -3.32 4.27
CA SER A 167 27.57 -1.93 4.12
C SER A 167 26.50 -1.56 5.13
N LYS A 168 26.58 -0.33 5.66
CA LYS A 168 25.57 0.23 6.58
C LYS A 168 24.37 0.87 5.86
N TYR A 169 24.40 0.85 4.53
CA TYR A 169 23.41 1.49 3.66
C TYR A 169 22.37 0.52 3.10
N ILE A 170 22.52 -0.78 3.34
CA ILE A 170 21.47 -1.77 3.09
C ILE A 170 21.12 -2.53 4.37
N GLY A 171 19.86 -2.90 4.52
CA GLY A 171 19.38 -3.59 5.72
C GLY A 171 18.00 -4.22 5.54
N ILE A 172 17.35 -4.51 6.66
CA ILE A 172 15.96 -4.97 6.71
C ILE A 172 15.08 -3.97 7.47
N VAL A 173 13.78 -4.03 7.17
CA VAL A 173 12.72 -3.34 7.88
C VAL A 173 11.73 -4.40 8.36
N PRO A 174 11.85 -4.87 9.61
CA PRO A 174 10.87 -5.79 10.17
C PRO A 174 9.50 -5.12 10.27
N ASP A 175 8.49 -5.77 9.71
CA ASP A 175 7.08 -5.42 9.88
C ASP A 175 6.47 -6.29 10.98
N MET A 176 5.76 -5.65 11.92
CA MET A 176 5.23 -6.37 13.09
C MET A 176 4.18 -7.43 12.77
N SER A 177 3.63 -7.43 11.55
CA SER A 177 2.75 -8.50 11.05
C SER A 177 3.41 -9.88 11.02
N MET A 178 4.74 -9.98 11.14
CA MET A 178 5.43 -11.28 11.25
C MET A 178 5.27 -11.94 12.63
N PHE A 179 4.75 -11.23 13.62
CA PHE A 179 4.68 -11.67 15.02
C PHE A 179 3.23 -11.87 15.49
N CYS A 180 2.33 -12.25 14.59
CA CYS A 180 0.94 -12.54 14.94
C CYS A 180 0.88 -13.85 15.74
N LYS A 181 0.70 -13.81 17.06
CA LYS A 181 0.59 -15.00 17.91
C LYS A 181 -0.75 -15.73 17.77
N GLU A 182 -1.75 -15.03 17.23
CA GLU A 182 -3.13 -15.49 17.17
C GLU A 182 -3.75 -15.07 15.83
N VAL A 183 -4.72 -15.85 15.34
CA VAL A 183 -5.56 -15.44 14.21
C VAL A 183 -6.49 -14.31 14.68
N SER A 184 -6.57 -13.24 13.88
CA SER A 184 -7.43 -12.09 14.14
C SER A 184 -8.91 -12.48 14.33
N GLN A 185 -9.48 -12.11 15.47
CA GLN A 185 -10.87 -12.41 15.80
C GLN A 185 -11.85 -11.66 14.89
N SER A 186 -11.49 -10.47 14.43
CA SER A 186 -12.28 -9.74 13.43
C SER A 186 -12.29 -10.44 12.07
N GLN A 187 -11.19 -11.09 11.65
CA GLN A 187 -11.16 -11.91 10.43
C GLN A 187 -12.02 -13.17 10.57
N LEU A 188 -11.99 -13.85 11.73
CA LEU A 188 -12.84 -15.01 11.98
C LEU A 188 -14.33 -14.63 12.01
N ALA A 189 -14.67 -13.52 12.67
CA ALA A 189 -16.04 -13.00 12.70
C ALA A 189 -16.53 -12.61 11.30
N LEU A 190 -15.65 -12.02 10.48
CA LEU A 190 -15.96 -11.71 9.08
C LEU A 190 -16.25 -12.99 8.28
N ALA A 191 -15.39 -14.01 8.39
CA ALA A 191 -15.57 -15.29 7.71
C ALA A 191 -16.92 -15.93 8.04
N ARG A 192 -17.29 -15.96 9.33
CA ARG A 192 -18.60 -16.43 9.79
C ARG A 192 -19.76 -15.64 9.18
N SER A 193 -19.63 -14.31 9.14
CA SER A 193 -20.65 -13.44 8.54
C SER A 193 -20.78 -13.60 7.02
N GLU A 194 -19.70 -14.00 6.34
CA GLU A 194 -19.67 -14.30 4.91
C GLU A 194 -20.15 -15.73 4.60
N GLY A 195 -20.44 -16.55 5.61
CA GLY A 195 -21.01 -17.89 5.48
C GLY A 195 -19.99 -19.01 5.35
N VAL A 196 -18.73 -18.79 5.75
CA VAL A 196 -17.72 -19.85 5.82
C VAL A 196 -18.11 -20.89 6.88
N ASP A 197 -17.91 -22.18 6.57
CA ASP A 197 -18.24 -23.30 7.48
C ASP A 197 -17.50 -23.16 8.82
N GLU A 198 -18.24 -23.19 9.93
CA GLU A 198 -17.68 -23.05 11.29
C GLU A 198 -16.59 -24.09 11.58
N LYS A 199 -16.71 -25.32 11.06
CA LYS A 199 -15.69 -26.35 11.27
C LYS A 199 -14.36 -25.97 10.63
N LEU A 200 -14.39 -25.35 9.45
CA LEU A 200 -13.17 -24.86 8.80
C LEU A 200 -12.58 -23.67 9.57
N VAL A 201 -13.43 -22.78 10.09
CA VAL A 201 -13.00 -21.66 10.93
C VAL A 201 -12.28 -22.17 12.19
N GLU A 202 -12.85 -23.14 12.90
CA GLU A 202 -12.25 -23.77 14.08
C GLU A 202 -10.97 -24.55 13.73
N GLU A 203 -10.95 -25.25 12.60
CA GLU A 203 -9.76 -25.99 12.13
C GLU A 203 -8.60 -25.03 11.85
N VAL A 204 -8.85 -23.92 11.17
CA VAL A 204 -7.83 -22.88 10.89
C VAL A 204 -7.24 -22.32 12.18
N GLU A 205 -8.09 -21.94 13.15
CA GLU A 205 -7.63 -21.37 14.42
C GLU A 205 -6.78 -22.37 15.23
N ASN A 206 -7.20 -23.63 15.27
CA ASN A 206 -6.47 -24.69 15.98
C ASN A 206 -5.16 -25.06 15.29
N LEU A 207 -5.19 -25.20 13.95
CA LEU A 207 -4.02 -25.60 13.17
C LEU A 207 -2.92 -24.54 13.26
N TYR A 208 -3.29 -23.25 13.19
CA TYR A 208 -2.34 -22.13 13.26
C TYR A 208 -1.41 -22.21 14.49
N LYS A 209 -1.93 -22.71 15.63
CA LYS A 209 -1.18 -22.84 16.88
C LYS A 209 -0.29 -24.08 16.95
N GLN A 210 -0.47 -25.03 16.03
CA GLN A 210 0.13 -26.37 16.11
C GLN A 210 1.24 -26.59 15.08
N VAL A 211 1.22 -25.85 13.97
CA VAL A 211 2.11 -26.07 12.83
C VAL A 211 2.94 -24.82 12.52
N ASP A 212 4.01 -24.99 11.76
CA ASP A 212 4.82 -23.85 11.31
C ASP A 212 4.14 -23.05 10.18
N ASN A 213 4.69 -21.87 9.87
CA ASN A 213 4.15 -20.97 8.85
C ASN A 213 4.06 -21.63 7.45
N VAL A 214 4.98 -22.54 7.10
CA VAL A 214 5.01 -23.21 5.79
C VAL A 214 3.87 -24.21 5.69
N GLN A 215 3.69 -25.02 6.74
CA GLN A 215 2.61 -26.00 6.84
C GLN A 215 1.24 -25.32 6.86
N PHE A 216 1.07 -24.26 7.65
CA PHE A 216 -0.18 -23.50 7.72
C PHE A 216 -0.56 -22.89 6.36
N ARG A 217 0.42 -22.30 5.66
CA ARG A 217 0.22 -21.76 4.32
C ARG A 217 -0.13 -22.84 3.29
N SER A 218 0.50 -24.01 3.36
CA SER A 218 0.16 -25.16 2.49
C SER A 218 -1.28 -25.61 2.70
N PHE A 219 -1.68 -25.81 3.95
CA PHE A 219 -3.05 -26.18 4.30
C PHE A 219 -4.06 -25.19 3.72
N CYS A 220 -3.85 -23.89 3.90
CA CYS A 220 -4.77 -22.89 3.38
C CYS A 220 -4.84 -22.89 1.85
N ASN A 221 -3.72 -23.12 1.15
CA ASN A 221 -3.71 -23.23 -0.31
C ASN A 221 -4.50 -24.46 -0.79
N GLU A 222 -4.29 -25.62 -0.17
CA GLU A 222 -5.01 -26.85 -0.50
C GLU A 222 -6.51 -26.71 -0.27
N GLN A 223 -6.93 -26.15 0.89
CA GLN A 223 -8.35 -25.90 1.16
C GLN A 223 -8.95 -24.89 0.18
N MET A 224 -8.18 -23.90 -0.27
CA MET A 224 -8.63 -22.91 -1.24
C MET A 224 -8.85 -23.51 -2.64
N GLU A 225 -8.04 -24.50 -3.04
CA GLU A 225 -8.26 -25.27 -4.28
C GLU A 225 -9.52 -26.14 -4.22
N LEU A 226 -9.85 -26.66 -3.03
CA LEU A 226 -11.04 -27.47 -2.80
C LEU A 226 -12.32 -26.63 -2.65
N ALA A 227 -12.18 -25.37 -2.25
CA ALA A 227 -13.30 -24.47 -1.99
C ALA A 227 -14.14 -24.19 -3.25
N LYS A 228 -15.46 -24.35 -3.12
CA LYS A 228 -16.42 -24.15 -4.22
C LYS A 228 -17.06 -22.78 -4.23
N ASP A 229 -16.98 -22.06 -3.12
CA ASP A 229 -17.56 -20.73 -2.94
C ASP A 229 -16.47 -19.66 -2.73
N GLU A 230 -16.80 -18.43 -3.10
CA GLU A 230 -15.86 -17.31 -3.04
C GLU A 230 -15.62 -16.78 -1.62
N ALA A 231 -16.54 -17.02 -0.69
CA ALA A 231 -16.37 -16.61 0.71
C ALA A 231 -15.24 -17.41 1.38
N THR A 232 -15.26 -18.74 1.21
CA THR A 232 -14.20 -19.64 1.70
C THR A 232 -12.86 -19.32 1.05
N LYS A 233 -12.80 -19.15 -0.28
CA LYS A 233 -11.56 -18.75 -0.96
C LYS A 233 -11.05 -17.41 -0.45
N GLY A 234 -11.93 -16.42 -0.30
CA GLY A 234 -11.58 -15.10 0.22
C GLY A 234 -11.03 -15.15 1.65
N PHE A 235 -11.67 -15.93 2.53
CA PHE A 235 -11.18 -16.16 3.89
C PHE A 235 -9.79 -16.82 3.90
N LEU A 236 -9.61 -17.92 3.19
CA LEU A 236 -8.33 -18.65 3.14
C LEU A 236 -7.22 -17.81 2.50
N ALA A 237 -7.53 -17.04 1.45
CA ALA A 237 -6.58 -16.13 0.80
C ALA A 237 -6.08 -15.03 1.73
N ARG A 238 -6.93 -14.55 2.65
CA ARG A 238 -6.56 -13.58 3.69
C ARG A 238 -5.74 -14.25 4.80
N ILE A 239 -6.23 -15.37 5.35
CA ILE A 239 -5.65 -15.96 6.56
C ILE A 239 -4.32 -16.67 6.34
N ARG A 240 -4.08 -17.24 5.15
CA ARG A 240 -2.81 -17.90 4.81
C ARG A 240 -1.57 -17.00 4.89
N ARG A 241 -1.78 -15.69 5.03
CA ARG A 241 -0.74 -14.66 5.13
C ARG A 241 -0.39 -14.33 6.57
N THR A 242 -1.15 -14.80 7.55
CA THR A 242 -0.86 -14.63 8.98
C THR A 242 0.31 -15.53 9.34
N GLU A 243 1.34 -14.97 9.98
CA GLU A 243 2.58 -15.67 10.30
C GLU A 243 3.02 -15.32 11.73
N TYR A 244 3.63 -16.30 12.40
CA TYR A 244 4.26 -16.10 13.69
C TYR A 244 5.74 -16.45 13.63
N TYR A 245 6.57 -15.55 14.13
CA TYR A 245 7.96 -15.81 14.50
C TYR A 245 8.13 -15.44 15.98
N ASP A 246 9.02 -16.11 16.70
CA ASP A 246 9.42 -15.63 18.03
C ASP A 246 10.19 -14.31 17.87
N PRO A 247 9.81 -13.21 18.55
CA PRO A 247 10.50 -11.92 18.44
C PRO A 247 12.02 -11.98 18.61
N LYS A 248 12.55 -12.97 19.34
CA LYS A 248 14.00 -13.18 19.51
C LYS A 248 14.75 -13.36 18.19
N VAL A 249 14.08 -13.75 17.11
CA VAL A 249 14.68 -13.79 15.77
C VAL A 249 15.32 -12.44 15.42
N LEU A 250 14.76 -11.31 15.87
CA LEU A 250 15.31 -9.99 15.60
C LEU A 250 16.72 -9.78 16.18
N LEU A 251 17.10 -10.49 17.25
CA LEU A 251 18.43 -10.34 17.86
C LEU A 251 19.56 -10.72 16.89
N GLU A 252 19.37 -11.74 16.06
CA GLU A 252 20.38 -12.14 15.06
C GLU A 252 20.47 -11.13 13.90
N HIS A 253 19.42 -10.34 13.70
CA HIS A 253 19.30 -9.37 12.62
C HIS A 253 19.56 -7.92 13.05
N MET A 254 19.64 -7.66 14.36
CA MET A 254 19.72 -6.32 14.94
C MET A 254 20.73 -5.37 14.28
N PRO A 255 21.96 -5.80 13.92
CA PRO A 255 22.95 -4.91 13.30
C PRO A 255 22.52 -4.30 11.94
N TYR A 256 21.53 -4.87 11.27
CA TYR A 256 21.02 -4.42 9.97
C TYR A 256 19.53 -4.08 9.97
N ILE A 257 18.89 -4.01 11.15
CA ILE A 257 17.57 -3.39 11.29
C ILE A 257 17.76 -1.87 11.21
N ILE A 258 17.31 -1.27 10.12
CA ILE A 258 17.50 0.18 9.88
C ILE A 258 16.25 1.02 10.12
N HIS A 259 15.09 0.36 10.22
CA HIS A 259 13.80 0.94 10.52
C HIS A 259 12.83 -0.17 10.95
N CYS A 260 11.73 0.17 11.62
CA CYS A 260 10.71 -0.80 12.02
C CYS A 260 9.31 -0.32 11.61
N HIS A 261 8.55 -1.21 11.00
CA HIS A 261 7.19 -0.95 10.60
C HIS A 261 6.23 -1.53 11.65
N GLY A 262 5.64 -0.65 12.45
CA GLY A 262 4.77 -0.92 13.57
C GLY A 262 3.34 -1.27 13.16
N LYS A 263 3.16 -2.32 12.35
CA LYS A 263 1.83 -2.82 11.96
C LYS A 263 0.97 -3.16 13.17
N PHE A 264 -0.31 -2.80 13.15
CA PHE A 264 -1.29 -3.23 14.15
C PHE A 264 -2.71 -3.28 13.57
N TYR A 265 -3.59 -4.07 14.19
CA TYR A 265 -4.92 -4.36 13.67
C TYR A 265 -6.03 -4.17 14.72
N GLU A 266 -5.87 -4.77 15.90
CA GLU A 266 -6.93 -4.91 16.91
C GLU A 266 -6.48 -4.34 18.25
N MET A 267 -6.84 -3.07 18.51
CA MET A 267 -6.53 -2.40 19.78
C MET A 267 -7.67 -2.55 20.79
N THR A 268 -7.39 -3.25 21.89
CA THR A 268 -8.33 -3.47 23.00
C THR A 268 -8.56 -2.19 23.82
N GLU A 269 -9.58 -2.19 24.69
CA GLU A 269 -9.86 -1.07 25.60
C GLU A 269 -8.72 -0.82 26.60
N ASP A 270 -7.97 -1.87 26.94
CA ASP A 270 -6.77 -1.80 27.78
C ASP A 270 -5.54 -1.25 27.04
N CYS A 271 -5.73 -0.75 25.81
CA CYS A 271 -4.66 -0.24 24.95
C CYS A 271 -3.60 -1.30 24.63
N GLU A 272 -4.02 -2.52 24.30
CA GLU A 272 -3.14 -3.61 23.87
C GLU A 272 -3.50 -4.07 22.46
N GLU A 273 -2.51 -4.51 21.69
CA GLU A 273 -2.72 -5.22 20.43
C GLU A 273 -2.98 -6.71 20.75
N SER A 274 -4.14 -7.24 20.35
CA SER A 274 -4.57 -8.58 20.75
C SER A 274 -3.90 -9.72 19.96
N THR A 275 -3.44 -9.45 18.75
CA THR A 275 -2.99 -10.45 17.77
C THR A 275 -1.48 -10.55 17.63
N ILE A 276 -0.76 -9.45 17.77
CA ILE A 276 0.69 -9.31 17.58
C ILE A 276 1.39 -9.28 18.94
N ASP A 277 2.53 -9.97 19.09
CA ASP A 277 3.32 -9.97 20.33
C ASP A 277 4.15 -8.69 20.52
N TYR A 278 3.49 -7.53 20.60
CA TYR A 278 4.13 -6.25 20.92
C TYR A 278 4.99 -6.28 22.18
N PRO A 279 4.56 -6.87 23.31
CA PRO A 279 5.39 -6.95 24.51
C PRO A 279 6.74 -7.67 24.24
N GLY A 280 6.71 -8.81 23.56
CA GLY A 280 7.92 -9.55 23.18
C GLY A 280 8.81 -8.78 22.22
N ILE A 281 8.23 -8.20 21.17
CA ILE A 281 8.93 -7.36 20.17
C ILE A 281 9.65 -6.20 20.84
N LEU A 282 8.94 -5.39 21.61
CA LEU A 282 9.49 -4.18 22.22
C LEU A 282 10.61 -4.52 23.21
N ASN A 283 10.47 -5.62 23.97
CA ASN A 283 11.53 -6.11 24.83
C ASN A 283 12.79 -6.49 24.04
N VAL A 284 12.64 -7.22 22.93
CA VAL A 284 13.77 -7.64 22.08
C VAL A 284 14.45 -6.44 21.40
N LEU A 285 13.67 -5.46 20.92
CA LEU A 285 14.24 -4.24 20.34
C LEU A 285 15.06 -3.46 21.36
N VAL A 286 14.59 -3.35 22.60
CA VAL A 286 15.35 -2.72 23.70
C VAL A 286 16.60 -3.54 24.04
N GLU A 287 16.48 -4.86 24.17
CA GLU A 287 17.60 -5.76 24.46
C GLU A 287 18.70 -5.68 23.39
N GLY A 288 18.32 -5.66 22.12
CA GLY A 288 19.26 -5.53 21.00
C GLY A 288 19.79 -4.11 20.78
N GLY A 289 19.32 -3.12 21.54
CA GLY A 289 19.81 -1.75 21.47
C GLY A 289 19.31 -0.94 20.27
N TYR A 290 18.14 -1.27 19.72
CA TYR A 290 17.52 -0.48 18.67
C TYR A 290 17.27 0.96 19.12
N ASP A 291 17.67 1.94 18.30
CA ASP A 291 17.56 3.38 18.58
C ASP A 291 16.87 4.17 17.45
N GLY A 292 16.21 3.46 16.54
CA GLY A 292 15.49 4.01 15.39
C GLY A 292 14.04 4.38 15.70
N TYR A 293 13.22 4.47 14.66
CA TYR A 293 11.79 4.77 14.74
C TYR A 293 10.95 3.49 14.61
N ILE A 294 9.80 3.45 15.29
CA ILE A 294 8.72 2.50 14.99
C ILE A 294 7.61 3.31 14.31
N SER A 295 7.34 3.04 13.04
CA SER A 295 6.26 3.68 12.27
C SER A 295 4.95 2.94 12.47
N ALA A 296 4.02 3.50 13.22
CA ALA A 296 2.71 2.88 13.38
C ALA A 296 1.98 2.82 12.02
N GLU A 297 1.56 1.63 11.62
CA GLU A 297 0.73 1.40 10.42
C GLU A 297 -0.54 0.66 10.81
N TYR A 298 -1.68 1.29 10.54
CA TYR A 298 -2.98 0.74 10.88
C TYR A 298 -3.74 0.28 9.66
N GLU A 299 -4.16 -0.99 9.67
CA GLU A 299 -4.97 -1.58 8.59
C GLU A 299 -6.29 -2.20 9.10
N GLY A 300 -6.63 -1.94 10.36
CA GLY A 300 -7.89 -2.35 10.97
C GLY A 300 -9.04 -1.37 10.69
N ARG A 301 -10.08 -1.43 11.54
CA ARG A 301 -11.29 -0.59 11.43
C ARG A 301 -11.29 0.53 12.49
N PRO A 302 -11.89 1.69 12.21
CA PRO A 302 -12.10 2.73 13.23
C PRO A 302 -12.75 2.17 14.50
N ILE A 303 -12.33 2.65 15.66
CA ILE A 303 -12.89 2.26 16.97
C ILE A 303 -13.83 3.36 17.43
N ASN A 304 -15.04 2.99 17.85
CA ASN A 304 -16.07 3.93 18.35
C ASN A 304 -16.40 5.07 17.36
N GLY A 305 -16.28 4.82 16.06
CA GLY A 305 -16.51 5.84 15.03
C GLY A 305 -15.42 6.91 14.97
N ASP A 306 -14.20 6.61 15.42
CA ASP A 306 -13.06 7.51 15.40
C ASP A 306 -11.86 6.83 14.72
N THR A 307 -11.33 7.48 13.68
CA THR A 307 -10.21 6.94 12.88
C THR A 307 -8.84 7.04 13.56
N PHE A 308 -8.68 7.90 14.57
CA PHE A 308 -7.45 8.10 15.33
C PHE A 308 -7.43 7.31 16.64
N GLU A 309 -8.59 6.84 17.12
CA GLU A 309 -8.69 6.04 18.35
C GLU A 309 -7.76 4.80 18.38
N PRO A 310 -7.64 3.99 17.29
CA PRO A 310 -6.67 2.90 17.27
C PRO A 310 -5.23 3.37 17.50
N PHE A 311 -4.84 4.50 16.91
CA PHE A 311 -3.50 5.06 17.06
C PHE A 311 -3.27 5.59 18.47
N ARG A 312 -4.27 6.22 19.10
CA ARG A 312 -4.16 6.66 20.49
C ARG A 312 -3.91 5.48 21.43
N ARG A 313 -4.67 4.40 21.27
CA ARG A 313 -4.47 3.15 22.01
C ARG A 313 -3.08 2.59 21.75
N TYR A 314 -2.63 2.58 20.49
CA TYR A 314 -1.30 2.12 20.10
C TYR A 314 -0.18 2.91 20.80
N GLN A 315 -0.27 4.24 20.83
CA GLN A 315 0.72 5.05 21.53
C GLN A 315 0.69 4.86 23.04
N LYS A 316 -0.48 4.56 23.63
CA LYS A 316 -0.60 4.20 25.04
C LYS A 316 0.00 2.83 25.36
N MET A 317 -0.11 1.87 24.44
CA MET A 317 0.64 0.61 24.51
C MET A 317 2.15 0.90 24.54
N LEU A 318 2.65 1.73 23.61
CA LEU A 318 4.06 2.11 23.60
C LEU A 318 4.46 2.87 24.88
N ASP A 319 3.61 3.73 25.44
CA ASP A 319 3.86 4.38 26.74
C ASP A 319 4.10 3.37 27.86
N LYS A 320 3.32 2.27 27.87
CA LYS A 320 3.42 1.22 28.89
C LYS A 320 4.76 0.47 28.83
N TYR A 321 5.26 0.17 27.62
CA TYR A 321 6.44 -0.67 27.43
C TYR A 321 7.75 0.11 27.21
N LEU A 322 7.66 1.31 26.63
CA LEU A 322 8.79 2.17 26.28
C LEU A 322 8.81 3.50 27.07
N GLY A 323 7.91 3.67 28.04
CA GLY A 323 7.78 4.91 28.78
C GLY A 323 7.11 6.03 27.98
N HIS A 324 6.74 7.08 28.69
CA HIS A 324 5.89 8.14 28.17
C HIS A 324 6.65 9.13 27.28
N TYR A 325 6.13 9.38 26.08
CA TYR A 325 6.57 10.50 25.26
C TYR A 325 5.81 11.76 25.64
N PRO A 326 6.45 12.94 25.69
CA PRO A 326 5.77 14.18 26.02
C PRO A 326 4.60 14.44 25.09
N GLU A 327 3.44 14.78 25.65
CA GLU A 327 2.34 15.30 24.85
C GLU A 327 2.81 16.58 24.15
N ALA A 328 2.62 16.63 22.83
CA ALA A 328 2.91 17.83 22.08
C ALA A 328 1.88 18.90 22.46
N ASN A 329 2.34 20.11 22.83
CA ASN A 329 1.49 21.28 23.10
C ASN A 329 0.88 21.89 21.81
N TYR A 330 0.40 21.04 20.91
CA TYR A 330 -0.03 21.35 19.54
C TYR A 330 -1.55 21.06 19.35
N PRO A 331 -2.19 21.52 18.25
CA PRO A 331 -3.55 22.10 18.23
C PRO A 331 -4.68 21.09 18.48
N GLU A 332 -5.93 21.56 18.46
CA GLU A 332 -7.14 20.73 18.56
C GLU A 332 -7.08 19.49 17.66
N TRP A 333 -7.74 18.40 18.08
CA TRP A 333 -7.82 17.20 17.26
C TRP A 333 -8.53 17.54 15.93
N PRO A 334 -7.99 17.10 14.78
CA PRO A 334 -8.70 17.23 13.51
C PRO A 334 -9.96 16.33 13.51
N ASN A 335 -10.79 16.50 12.48
CA ASN A 335 -12.00 15.70 12.30
C ASN A 335 -11.65 14.20 12.27
N ALA A 336 -12.23 13.42 13.18
CA ALA A 336 -11.96 11.99 13.32
C ALA A 336 -12.98 11.09 12.61
N GLU A 337 -13.92 11.67 11.86
CA GLU A 337 -14.99 10.93 11.18
C GLU A 337 -14.42 9.85 10.22
N PRO A 338 -14.92 8.60 10.32
CA PRO A 338 -14.50 7.53 9.43
C PRO A 338 -15.12 7.71 8.05
N VAL A 339 -14.43 7.19 7.03
CA VAL A 339 -14.94 7.10 5.67
C VAL A 339 -15.56 5.73 5.40
N LYS A 340 -16.61 5.68 4.56
CA LYS A 340 -17.19 4.42 4.12
C LYS A 340 -16.21 3.69 3.20
N GLY A 341 -16.08 2.36 3.39
CA GLY A 341 -15.10 1.54 2.67
C GLY A 341 -13.76 1.49 3.41
N GLY A 342 -13.63 0.54 4.36
CA GLY A 342 -12.45 0.34 5.21
C GLY A 342 -11.86 -1.07 5.06
N GLY A 343 -10.55 -1.21 5.25
CA GLY A 343 -9.82 -2.49 5.23
C GLY A 343 -9.15 -2.86 3.90
N PHE A 344 -8.22 -3.81 3.95
CA PHE A 344 -7.49 -4.41 2.84
C PHE A 344 -8.41 -5.26 1.94
N GLY A 345 -9.38 -4.60 1.28
CA GLY A 345 -10.37 -5.24 0.40
C GLY A 345 -9.93 -5.28 -1.06
N VAL A 346 -10.59 -6.13 -1.86
CA VAL A 346 -10.44 -6.16 -3.32
C VAL A 346 -10.72 -4.75 -3.85
N PRO A 347 -9.84 -4.18 -4.69
CA PRO A 347 -10.08 -2.85 -5.21
C PRO A 347 -11.38 -2.82 -6.02
N ASN A 348 -12.33 -2.00 -5.58
CA ASN A 348 -13.52 -1.70 -6.37
C ASN A 348 -13.18 -0.52 -7.26
N GLN A 349 -13.15 -0.77 -8.56
CA GLN A 349 -12.99 0.30 -9.51
C GLN A 349 -14.23 1.19 -9.53
N ALA A 350 -14.03 2.50 -9.41
CA ALA A 350 -15.12 3.46 -9.46
C ALA A 350 -15.04 4.28 -10.76
N LEU A 351 -16.09 4.11 -11.58
CA LEU A 351 -16.50 5.11 -12.54
C LEU A 351 -16.87 6.38 -11.76
N LEU A 352 -16.23 7.49 -12.06
CA LEU A 352 -16.51 8.73 -11.36
C LEU A 352 -17.88 9.30 -11.77
N PRO A 353 -18.57 10.02 -10.86
CA PRO A 353 -19.87 10.61 -11.19
C PRO A 353 -19.82 11.68 -12.29
N LYS A 354 -18.67 12.33 -12.46
CA LYS A 354 -18.42 13.40 -13.43
C LYS A 354 -17.57 12.91 -14.60
N GLY A 355 -17.59 13.67 -15.67
CA GLY A 355 -16.70 13.48 -16.81
C GLY A 355 -17.20 12.42 -17.78
N PHE A 356 -18.51 12.22 -17.85
CA PHE A 356 -19.17 11.47 -18.92
C PHE A 356 -19.71 12.45 -19.96
N GLN A 357 -18.92 12.72 -21.00
CA GLN A 357 -19.21 13.75 -22.01
C GLN A 357 -18.66 13.37 -23.38
N ASN A 358 -19.09 14.07 -24.43
CA ASN A 358 -18.48 13.91 -25.75
C ASN A 358 -17.07 14.51 -25.78
N HIS A 359 -16.17 13.84 -26.52
CA HIS A 359 -14.80 14.29 -26.74
C HIS A 359 -14.67 14.94 -28.11
N TYR A 360 -14.02 16.10 -28.16
CA TYR A 360 -13.89 16.91 -29.38
C TYR A 360 -12.42 17.22 -29.68
N GLU A 361 -12.04 17.05 -30.94
CA GLU A 361 -10.73 17.45 -31.46
C GLU A 361 -10.93 18.36 -32.67
N ASN A 362 -10.30 19.53 -32.67
CA ASN A 362 -10.45 20.53 -33.74
C ASN A 362 -11.91 20.90 -34.08
N GLY A 363 -12.81 20.82 -33.10
CA GLY A 363 -14.24 21.10 -33.26
C GLY A 363 -15.07 19.93 -33.77
N GLU A 364 -14.46 18.78 -34.08
CA GLU A 364 -15.16 17.56 -34.48
C GLU A 364 -15.32 16.61 -33.29
N CYS A 365 -16.52 16.03 -33.13
CA CYS A 365 -16.76 15.02 -32.11
C CYS A 365 -16.14 13.69 -32.53
N THR A 366 -15.00 13.33 -31.93
CA THR A 366 -14.26 12.10 -32.25
C THR A 366 -14.67 10.91 -31.39
N GLY A 367 -15.50 11.15 -30.36
CA GLY A 367 -15.77 10.14 -29.35
C GLY A 367 -16.53 10.65 -28.14
N PHE A 368 -16.48 9.87 -27.07
CA PHE A 368 -16.92 10.26 -25.74
C PHE A 368 -15.88 9.83 -24.70
N GLU A 369 -15.95 10.39 -23.51
CA GLU A 369 -15.02 10.10 -22.43
C GLU A 369 -15.75 9.74 -21.13
N VAL A 370 -15.07 8.97 -20.29
CA VAL A 370 -15.46 8.67 -18.91
C VAL A 370 -14.25 8.88 -18.00
N GLN A 371 -14.48 9.22 -16.74
CA GLN A 371 -13.41 9.31 -15.74
C GLN A 371 -13.45 8.13 -14.77
N VAL A 372 -12.27 7.60 -14.45
CA VAL A 372 -12.08 6.50 -13.49
C VAL A 372 -11.08 6.89 -12.41
N SER A 373 -11.34 6.49 -11.17
CA SER A 373 -10.44 6.74 -10.04
C SER A 373 -9.43 5.61 -9.85
N SER A 374 -8.19 5.95 -9.47
CA SER A 374 -7.18 4.94 -9.12
C SER A 374 -7.62 4.12 -7.90
N TYR A 375 -7.90 2.84 -8.15
CA TYR A 375 -8.33 1.90 -7.11
C TYR A 375 -7.16 1.29 -6.35
N TYR A 376 -5.95 1.36 -6.92
CA TYR A 376 -4.76 0.87 -6.26
C TYR A 376 -4.35 1.87 -5.17
N TYR A 377 -3.74 1.37 -4.10
CA TYR A 377 -3.43 2.19 -2.94
C TYR A 377 -2.30 3.21 -3.20
N ARG A 378 -1.66 3.14 -4.37
CA ARG A 378 -0.59 4.03 -4.81
C ARG A 378 -0.69 4.32 -6.30
N GLY A 379 0.03 5.35 -6.75
CA GLY A 379 0.18 5.65 -8.17
C GLY A 379 0.90 4.53 -8.91
N VAL A 380 0.48 4.27 -10.15
CA VAL A 380 1.14 3.33 -11.06
C VAL A 380 1.45 4.01 -12.39
N PRO A 381 2.60 3.72 -13.02
CA PRO A 381 2.86 4.22 -14.36
C PRO A 381 1.84 3.66 -15.35
N LEU A 382 1.56 4.40 -16.42
CA LEU A 382 0.65 3.97 -17.48
C LEU A 382 1.08 2.63 -18.11
N SER A 383 2.38 2.34 -18.13
CA SER A 383 2.91 1.05 -18.57
C SER A 383 2.50 -0.14 -17.72
N LEU A 384 1.85 0.06 -16.56
CA LEU A 384 1.23 -1.02 -15.78
C LEU A 384 -0.24 -1.26 -16.11
N PHE A 385 -0.87 -0.46 -16.97
CA PHE A 385 -2.23 -0.75 -17.43
C PHE A 385 -2.24 -2.06 -18.21
N GLU A 386 -3.03 -3.03 -17.74
CA GLU A 386 -3.19 -4.35 -18.34
C GLU A 386 -4.29 -4.34 -19.40
N SER A 387 -5.47 -3.89 -19.03
CA SER A 387 -6.60 -3.77 -19.94
C SER A 387 -7.51 -2.63 -19.50
N CYS A 388 -8.37 -2.15 -20.40
CA CYS A 388 -9.43 -1.21 -20.09
C CYS A 388 -10.65 -1.53 -20.95
N TYR A 389 -11.82 -1.55 -20.33
CA TYR A 389 -13.10 -1.76 -20.99
C TYR A 389 -14.13 -0.77 -20.47
N VAL A 390 -14.96 -0.28 -21.39
CA VAL A 390 -16.10 0.60 -21.07
C VAL A 390 -17.33 -0.01 -21.73
N GLU A 391 -18.40 -0.18 -20.96
CA GLU A 391 -19.70 -0.62 -21.45
C GLU A 391 -20.67 0.54 -21.44
N VAL A 392 -21.37 0.77 -22.56
CA VAL A 392 -22.46 1.75 -22.66
C VAL A 392 -23.68 1.08 -23.26
N ASN A 393 -24.77 0.98 -22.48
CA ASN A 393 -26.01 0.30 -22.87
C ASN A 393 -25.81 -1.11 -23.47
N GLY A 394 -24.87 -1.89 -22.94
CA GLY A 394 -24.54 -3.23 -23.44
C GLY A 394 -23.53 -3.28 -24.59
N LYS A 395 -23.15 -2.14 -25.19
CA LYS A 395 -22.07 -2.07 -26.17
C LYS A 395 -20.73 -1.98 -25.43
N MET A 396 -19.86 -2.95 -25.68
CA MET A 396 -18.52 -3.01 -25.12
C MET A 396 -17.51 -2.29 -26.02
N TYR A 397 -16.70 -1.44 -25.41
CA TYR A 397 -15.52 -0.82 -25.98
C TYR A 397 -14.30 -1.36 -25.26
N GLY A 398 -13.21 -1.59 -25.99
CA GLY A 398 -11.98 -2.18 -25.46
C GLY A 398 -10.73 -1.39 -25.84
N PRO A 399 -9.54 -1.89 -25.44
CA PRO A 399 -8.28 -1.19 -25.58
C PRO A 399 -7.94 -0.69 -26.99
N GLU A 400 -8.38 -1.41 -28.03
CA GLU A 400 -8.11 -1.09 -29.44
C GLU A 400 -8.74 0.22 -29.93
N SER A 401 -9.80 0.69 -29.25
CA SER A 401 -10.55 1.89 -29.61
C SER A 401 -10.45 2.98 -28.55
N MET A 402 -9.37 3.01 -27.78
CA MET A 402 -9.26 3.87 -26.60
C MET A 402 -7.96 4.66 -26.52
N ARG A 403 -8.09 5.84 -25.90
CA ARG A 403 -7.01 6.68 -25.42
C ARG A 403 -7.17 6.91 -23.91
N VAL A 404 -6.06 7.06 -23.21
CA VAL A 404 -6.03 7.38 -21.79
C VAL A 404 -5.34 8.72 -21.62
N LYS A 405 -6.02 9.63 -20.93
CA LYS A 405 -5.48 10.93 -20.57
C LYS A 405 -5.23 11.01 -19.07
N VAL A 406 -3.99 11.37 -18.72
CA VAL A 406 -3.53 11.67 -17.36
C VAL A 406 -2.63 12.89 -17.42
N ASP A 407 -2.70 13.75 -16.40
CA ASP A 407 -1.83 14.93 -16.30
C ASP A 407 -1.83 15.85 -17.54
N GLY A 408 -2.94 15.91 -18.28
CA GLY A 408 -3.08 16.73 -19.48
C GLY A 408 -2.58 16.07 -20.78
N GLU A 409 -1.81 14.98 -20.67
CA GLU A 409 -1.26 14.22 -21.80
C GLU A 409 -2.17 13.06 -22.17
N THR A 410 -2.28 12.76 -23.48
CA THR A 410 -3.16 11.71 -24.01
C THR A 410 -2.36 10.66 -24.76
N PHE A 411 -2.56 9.39 -24.40
CA PHE A 411 -1.86 8.25 -24.98
C PHE A 411 -2.87 7.27 -25.59
N ARG A 412 -2.55 6.68 -26.74
CA ARG A 412 -3.32 5.51 -27.22
C ARG A 412 -3.02 4.33 -26.32
N PHE A 413 -4.04 3.54 -25.98
CA PHE A 413 -3.87 2.45 -25.02
C PHE A 413 -2.76 1.46 -25.43
N LYS A 414 -2.74 1.05 -26.70
CA LYS A 414 -1.73 0.16 -27.26
C LYS A 414 -0.28 0.68 -27.15
N ASP A 415 -0.12 2.01 -27.10
CA ASP A 415 1.18 2.67 -27.08
C ASP A 415 1.62 2.98 -25.63
N MET A 416 0.80 2.66 -24.61
CA MET A 416 1.14 2.91 -23.20
C MET A 416 2.12 1.90 -22.62
N CYS A 417 2.40 0.78 -23.30
CA CYS A 417 3.14 -0.36 -22.76
C CYS A 417 4.59 -0.06 -22.32
N ASP A 418 5.13 1.11 -22.68
CA ASP A 418 6.44 1.64 -22.31
C ASP A 418 6.38 3.06 -21.69
N VAL A 419 5.19 3.59 -21.41
CA VAL A 419 5.00 4.90 -20.77
C VAL A 419 5.22 4.80 -19.26
N THR A 420 6.45 5.00 -18.82
CA THR A 420 6.90 4.79 -17.44
C THR A 420 6.94 6.06 -16.57
N LEU A 421 6.82 7.24 -17.17
CA LEU A 421 6.94 8.53 -16.46
C LEU A 421 5.60 9.24 -16.22
N HIS A 422 4.51 8.76 -16.81
CA HIS A 422 3.16 9.27 -16.53
C HIS A 422 2.43 8.29 -15.61
N TYR A 423 1.86 8.80 -14.52
CA TYR A 423 1.28 7.98 -13.46
C TYR A 423 -0.22 8.20 -13.33
N TRP A 424 -0.95 7.11 -13.11
CA TRP A 424 -2.32 7.17 -12.62
C TRP A 424 -2.29 7.23 -11.09
N ASN A 425 -2.15 8.46 -10.58
CA ASN A 425 -1.95 8.73 -9.16
C ASN A 425 -3.24 8.60 -8.32
N LYS A 426 -3.06 8.29 -7.03
CA LYS A 426 -4.16 8.22 -6.07
C LYS A 426 -4.81 9.60 -5.91
N GLY A 427 -6.14 9.67 -5.91
CA GLY A 427 -6.88 10.93 -5.85
C GLY A 427 -6.97 11.69 -7.19
N TYR A 428 -6.31 11.23 -8.25
CA TYR A 428 -6.36 11.86 -9.58
C TYR A 428 -7.08 10.95 -10.59
N PRO A 429 -8.06 11.47 -11.35
CA PRO A 429 -8.77 10.68 -12.34
C PRO A 429 -7.90 10.37 -13.56
N ALA A 430 -8.07 9.18 -14.13
CA ALA A 430 -7.71 8.93 -15.52
C ALA A 430 -8.96 9.15 -16.38
N THR A 431 -8.80 9.87 -17.50
CA THR A 431 -9.88 10.05 -18.47
C THR A 431 -9.70 9.02 -19.57
N ILE A 432 -10.68 8.12 -19.71
CA ILE A 432 -10.72 7.13 -20.80
C ILE A 432 -11.53 7.75 -21.92
N ILE A 433 -10.89 7.96 -23.07
CA ILE A 433 -11.48 8.53 -24.27
C ILE A 433 -11.73 7.38 -25.25
N ILE A 434 -12.98 7.20 -25.67
CA ILE A 434 -13.42 6.14 -26.56
C ILE A 434 -13.56 6.71 -27.96
N ASP A 435 -12.90 6.11 -28.94
CA ASP A 435 -13.02 6.47 -30.35
C ASP A 435 -14.39 5.98 -30.88
N GLU A 436 -15.36 6.90 -30.97
CA GLU A 436 -16.72 6.69 -31.48
C GLU A 436 -17.14 7.98 -32.23
N PRO A 437 -16.77 8.14 -33.52
CA PRO A 437 -17.04 9.36 -34.27
C PRO A 437 -18.53 9.76 -34.23
N GLY A 438 -18.80 11.03 -33.95
CA GLY A 438 -20.16 11.55 -33.72
C GLY A 438 -20.65 11.43 -32.27
N GLY A 439 -19.91 10.71 -31.42
CA GLY A 439 -20.15 10.64 -29.98
C GLY A 439 -21.50 10.03 -29.60
N LEU A 440 -21.98 10.41 -28.42
CA LEU A 440 -23.26 10.02 -27.87
C LEU A 440 -24.24 11.21 -27.89
N GLU A 441 -25.53 10.93 -27.70
CA GLU A 441 -26.60 11.93 -27.68
C GLU A 441 -26.59 12.69 -26.34
N VAL A 442 -26.31 13.99 -26.38
CA VAL A 442 -26.25 14.86 -25.19
C VAL A 442 -27.59 14.90 -24.46
N GLY A 443 -27.55 14.89 -23.12
CA GLY A 443 -28.73 14.94 -22.26
C GLY A 443 -29.49 13.61 -22.15
N LYS A 444 -29.04 12.55 -22.83
CA LYS A 444 -29.65 11.22 -22.72
C LYS A 444 -29.06 10.42 -21.56
N GLU A 445 -29.91 9.58 -20.95
CA GLU A 445 -29.49 8.61 -19.93
C GLU A 445 -28.90 7.35 -20.60
N TYR A 446 -27.75 6.92 -20.09
CA TYR A 446 -27.03 5.72 -20.46
C TYR A 446 -26.74 4.88 -19.22
N ARG A 447 -26.66 3.55 -19.40
CA ARG A 447 -26.06 2.65 -18.42
C ARG A 447 -24.59 2.48 -18.74
N VAL A 448 -23.72 2.96 -17.87
CA VAL A 448 -22.27 3.02 -18.09
C VAL A 448 -21.55 2.17 -17.05
N SER A 449 -20.61 1.35 -17.49
CA SER A 449 -19.66 0.64 -16.62
C SER A 449 -18.25 0.81 -17.17
N ALA A 450 -17.25 0.86 -16.31
CA ALA A 450 -15.86 0.96 -16.72
C ALA A 450 -14.97 0.10 -15.83
N VAL A 451 -14.02 -0.58 -16.46
CA VAL A 451 -12.99 -1.36 -15.78
C VAL A 451 -11.61 -1.09 -16.42
N VAL A 452 -10.57 -1.10 -15.61
CA VAL A 452 -9.15 -0.94 -15.90
C VAL A 452 -8.51 -1.98 -15.00
N THR A 453 -7.69 -2.84 -15.57
CA THR A 453 -6.87 -3.76 -14.79
C THR A 453 -5.42 -3.31 -14.86
N ILE A 454 -4.61 -3.65 -13.86
CA ILE A 454 -3.19 -3.31 -13.80
C ILE A 454 -2.34 -4.55 -13.56
N ARG A 455 -1.11 -4.56 -14.08
CA ARG A 455 -0.09 -5.58 -13.84
C ARG A 455 0.71 -5.28 -12.57
N ALA A 456 0.07 -5.01 -11.44
CA ALA A 456 0.81 -4.74 -10.21
C ALA A 456 1.67 -5.96 -9.84
N TYR A 457 2.98 -5.75 -9.65
CA TYR A 457 3.88 -6.83 -9.26
C TYR A 457 3.66 -7.21 -7.79
N TYR A 458 3.53 -6.19 -6.95
CA TYR A 458 3.18 -6.35 -5.54
C TYR A 458 1.66 -6.53 -5.36
N MET A 459 1.27 -7.56 -4.60
CA MET A 459 -0.13 -7.91 -4.31
C MET A 459 -1.00 -8.21 -5.53
N ARG A 460 -0.42 -8.92 -6.51
CA ARG A 460 -1.07 -9.31 -7.77
C ARG A 460 -2.37 -10.12 -7.59
N GLU A 461 -2.47 -10.91 -6.52
CA GLU A 461 -3.56 -11.88 -6.31
C GLU A 461 -4.94 -11.21 -6.13
N GLY A 462 -4.99 -10.04 -5.46
CA GLY A 462 -6.24 -9.28 -5.30
C GLY A 462 -6.71 -8.56 -6.57
N ILE A 463 -5.80 -8.31 -7.50
CA ILE A 463 -6.10 -7.69 -8.80
C ILE A 463 -6.41 -8.76 -9.85
N ALA A 464 -5.75 -9.92 -9.77
CA ALA A 464 -6.06 -11.09 -10.58
C ALA A 464 -7.48 -11.63 -10.32
N ALA A 465 -8.05 -11.41 -9.14
CA ALA A 465 -9.45 -11.76 -8.82
C ALA A 465 -10.50 -11.02 -9.69
N GLN A 466 -10.14 -9.91 -10.35
CA GLN A 466 -10.99 -9.26 -11.36
C GLN A 466 -11.00 -10.00 -12.71
N LEU A 467 -10.10 -10.97 -12.90
CA LEU A 467 -10.01 -11.84 -14.06
C LEU A 467 -10.65 -13.19 -13.70
N ALA A 468 -11.94 -13.36 -13.97
CA ALA A 468 -12.59 -14.66 -13.86
C ALA A 468 -12.17 -15.53 -15.06
N GLY A 469 -10.99 -16.13 -14.98
CA GLY A 469 -10.37 -16.81 -16.14
C GLY A 469 -9.87 -15.80 -17.18
N THR A 470 -10.22 -15.98 -18.46
CA THR A 470 -9.85 -15.08 -19.57
C THR A 470 -10.81 -13.90 -19.77
N GLN A 471 -11.86 -13.75 -18.95
CA GLN A 471 -12.83 -12.66 -19.06
C GLN A 471 -12.72 -11.68 -17.90
N VAL A 472 -12.64 -10.38 -18.22
CA VAL A 472 -12.65 -9.29 -17.24
C VAL A 472 -14.05 -9.16 -16.63
N LYS A 473 -14.14 -9.16 -15.30
CA LYS A 473 -15.39 -8.96 -14.57
C LYS A 473 -15.76 -7.48 -14.54
N MET A 474 -16.79 -7.10 -15.29
CA MET A 474 -17.31 -5.72 -15.30
C MET A 474 -18.01 -5.39 -13.96
N PRO A 475 -17.79 -4.18 -13.40
CA PRO A 475 -18.63 -3.64 -12.34
C PRO A 475 -20.09 -3.47 -12.79
N SER A 476 -21.00 -3.37 -11.82
CA SER A 476 -22.40 -3.06 -12.10
C SER A 476 -22.53 -1.72 -12.85
N ALA A 477 -23.22 -1.74 -13.99
CA ALA A 477 -23.45 -0.52 -14.75
C ALA A 477 -24.33 0.48 -13.99
N GLU A 478 -23.91 1.73 -13.99
CA GLU A 478 -24.58 2.84 -13.32
C GLU A 478 -25.31 3.73 -14.34
N LYS A 479 -26.43 4.33 -13.91
CA LYS A 479 -27.12 5.33 -14.74
C LYS A 479 -26.33 6.64 -14.76
N ARG A 480 -26.11 7.18 -15.95
CA ARG A 480 -25.41 8.46 -16.19
C ARG A 480 -26.11 9.22 -17.30
N ILE A 481 -26.21 10.54 -17.16
CA ILE A 481 -26.66 11.42 -18.23
C ILE A 481 -25.42 11.96 -18.92
N LEU A 482 -25.38 11.93 -20.26
CA LEU A 482 -24.27 12.52 -20.99
C LEU A 482 -24.28 14.04 -20.81
N GLU A 483 -23.18 14.56 -20.28
CA GLU A 483 -22.96 15.99 -20.08
C GLU A 483 -22.84 16.70 -21.45
N ALA A 484 -23.16 18.00 -21.45
CA ALA A 484 -23.23 18.83 -22.67
C ALA A 484 -21.90 19.44 -23.06
#